data_AF-A0AAV4AA77-F1
#
_entry.id   AF-A0AAV4AA77-F1
#
_cell.length_a   1.000
_cell.length_b   1.000
_cell.length_c   1.000
_cell.angle_alpha   90.00
_cell.angle_beta   90.00
_cell.angle_gamma   90.00
#
_symmetry.space_group_name_H-M   'P 1'
#
loop_
_entity.id
_entity.type
_entity.pdbx_description
1 polymer ?
#
loop_
_entity_poly.entity_id
_entity_poly.type
_entity_poly.pdbx_seq_one_letter_code
_entity_poly.pdbx_strand_id
1 'polypeptide(L)'
;MSPFLYGILAILYASCSAEEMSIDEMIVSASSVNQMDYLTDLNGQTFMQELDMILIKEQWQSLQDGEKNSRDKRKAVRDTRYRWTNRIIPYRIARGVFSSRDRKEIQKAMDEWQKYTCLRFTPASSDRNYVYFDNGSGCYSYVGMTGGSQTIGLAGGCRHKGVIVHEIGHAVGFHHEQNRPDRDQYITVLRQNIPEQLYYNFKKYPYSAVSTEVPYDYGSIMHYGGRAFSRNGQLTIQTKNRADQNKIGNRKGLSFYDIKQANLMYSCNNRCGNIKCPGEGFVGKDCICYCPGNPVQKCNGGTGKTSSTTRAPVVMTRRPCRNLNRNCQDWADAGYCGKSTFMEMYCKLSCNLCTKTPIKPPCENEQEHCDYWRSQGYCRGRYERYMKDNCKKSCGYCRTSSSSESTAKEDGDRNTSDGHISESAAKKVGERNTSVGLLAEIWVCVYSLLMLGVASLPSHF
;
A
#
# COMPACT_ATOMS: atom_id res chain seq x y z
N MET A 1 35.82 -21.05 -10.55
CA MET A 1 34.35 -21.16 -10.65
C MET A 1 33.92 -20.45 -11.93
N SER A 2 33.16 -21.11 -12.80
CA SER A 2 32.86 -20.65 -14.17
C SER A 2 31.98 -19.39 -14.21
N PRO A 3 32.15 -18.47 -15.19
CA PRO A 3 31.28 -17.30 -15.42
C PRO A 3 29.79 -17.67 -15.53
N PHE A 4 29.49 -18.91 -15.93
CA PHE A 4 28.13 -19.45 -16.00
C PHE A 4 27.44 -19.54 -14.63
N LEU A 5 28.18 -19.84 -13.56
CA LEU A 5 27.61 -19.92 -12.20
C LEU A 5 27.26 -18.54 -11.65
N TYR A 6 28.02 -17.50 -11.99
CA TYR A 6 27.71 -16.13 -11.61
C TYR A 6 26.46 -15.60 -12.33
N GLY A 7 26.28 -15.95 -13.61
CA GLY A 7 25.08 -15.59 -14.37
C GLY A 7 23.82 -16.26 -13.81
N ILE A 8 23.89 -17.55 -13.46
CA ILE A 8 22.77 -18.29 -12.88
C ILE A 8 22.47 -17.81 -11.45
N LEU A 9 23.48 -17.55 -10.61
CA LEU A 9 23.27 -16.97 -9.28
C LEU A 9 22.67 -15.56 -9.37
N ALA A 10 23.10 -14.72 -10.31
CA ALA A 10 22.53 -13.37 -10.48
C ALA A 10 21.07 -13.41 -10.94
N ILE A 11 20.70 -14.36 -11.82
CA ILE A 11 19.30 -14.57 -12.25
C ILE A 11 18.46 -15.16 -11.11
N LEU A 12 19.01 -16.05 -10.29
CA LEU A 12 18.36 -16.62 -9.10
C LEU A 12 18.21 -15.59 -7.97
N TYR A 13 19.18 -14.68 -7.79
CA TYR A 13 19.09 -13.56 -6.84
C TYR A 13 18.10 -12.48 -7.33
N ALA A 14 18.09 -12.18 -8.63
CA ALA A 14 17.14 -11.25 -9.25
C ALA A 14 15.69 -11.79 -9.22
N SER A 15 15.50 -13.11 -9.30
CA SER A 15 14.18 -13.75 -9.17
C SER A 15 13.71 -13.94 -7.72
N CYS A 16 14.60 -13.76 -6.72
CA CYS A 16 14.26 -13.88 -5.30
C CYS A 16 14.11 -12.53 -4.58
N SER A 17 14.51 -11.40 -5.18
CA SER A 17 14.44 -10.05 -4.56
C SER A 17 13.77 -8.98 -5.44
N ALA A 18 12.89 -9.38 -6.36
CA ALA A 18 11.91 -8.43 -6.86
C ALA A 18 10.87 -8.21 -5.76
N GLU A 19 11.13 -7.28 -4.85
CA GLU A 19 10.06 -6.68 -4.06
C GLU A 19 9.11 -5.97 -5.03
N GLU A 20 8.16 -6.76 -5.47
CA GLU A 20 7.17 -6.48 -6.48
C GLU A 20 6.25 -5.39 -5.86
N MET A 21 6.00 -4.30 -6.58
CA MET A 21 5.37 -3.07 -6.07
C MET A 21 3.91 -3.27 -5.64
N SER A 22 3.44 -2.62 -4.57
CA SER A 22 2.01 -2.64 -4.23
C SER A 22 1.18 -1.86 -5.27
N ILE A 23 -0.14 -2.04 -5.26
CA ILE A 23 -1.03 -1.35 -6.21
C ILE A 23 -0.87 0.17 -6.07
N ASP A 24 -0.88 0.72 -4.86
CA ASP A 24 -0.67 2.14 -4.61
C ASP A 24 0.68 2.66 -5.15
N GLU A 25 1.75 1.87 -5.01
CA GLU A 25 3.06 2.21 -5.60
C GLU A 25 2.98 2.25 -7.15
N MET A 26 2.21 1.36 -7.76
CA MET A 26 1.98 1.33 -9.21
C MET A 26 1.11 2.51 -9.67
N ILE A 27 0.03 2.81 -8.95
CA ILE A 27 -0.89 3.93 -9.21
C ILE A 27 -0.10 5.23 -9.23
N VAL A 28 0.68 5.48 -8.18
CA VAL A 28 1.50 6.68 -8.11
C VAL A 28 2.51 6.70 -9.25
N SER A 29 3.16 5.57 -9.57
CA SER A 29 4.06 5.49 -10.72
C SER A 29 3.37 5.66 -12.08
N ALA A 30 2.04 5.62 -12.15
CA ALA A 30 1.31 5.87 -13.40
C ALA A 30 0.78 7.31 -13.49
N SER A 31 0.65 8.01 -12.35
CA SER A 31 0.17 9.40 -12.29
C SER A 31 1.17 10.39 -12.86
N SER A 32 0.65 11.44 -13.52
CA SER A 32 1.47 12.55 -13.99
C SER A 32 1.84 13.52 -12.86
N VAL A 33 2.98 14.19 -12.99
CA VAL A 33 3.59 15.08 -11.98
C VAL A 33 2.65 16.24 -11.53
N ASN A 34 1.70 16.62 -12.40
CA ASN A 34 0.75 17.73 -12.17
C ASN A 34 -0.57 17.29 -11.51
N GLN A 35 -0.71 16.01 -11.13
CA GLN A 35 -1.97 15.45 -10.62
C GLN A 35 -1.96 15.14 -9.11
N MET A 36 -0.88 15.54 -8.41
CA MET A 36 -0.65 15.30 -6.99
C MET A 36 -1.11 16.49 -6.13
N ASP A 37 -2.26 17.07 -6.44
CA ASP A 37 -2.86 18.12 -5.63
C ASP A 37 -3.90 17.56 -4.65
N TYR A 38 -4.06 18.25 -3.52
CA TYR A 38 -4.87 17.84 -2.35
C TYR A 38 -6.33 17.49 -2.70
N LEU A 39 -6.85 18.10 -3.78
CA LEU A 39 -8.14 17.89 -4.39
C LEU A 39 -8.04 18.33 -5.85
N THR A 40 -8.01 17.39 -6.79
CA THR A 40 -8.15 17.78 -8.21
C THR A 40 -9.64 17.87 -8.48
N ASP A 41 -10.20 19.07 -8.33
CA ASP A 41 -11.47 19.40 -8.96
C ASP A 41 -11.28 19.29 -10.49
N LEU A 42 -11.94 18.32 -11.10
CA LEU A 42 -11.77 18.08 -12.52
C LEU A 42 -12.61 19.04 -13.37
N ASN A 43 -13.76 19.51 -12.85
CA ASN A 43 -14.75 20.30 -13.61
C ASN A 43 -15.90 20.94 -12.78
N GLY A 44 -15.78 21.04 -11.46
CA GLY A 44 -16.81 21.47 -10.52
C GLY A 44 -17.86 20.40 -10.16
N GLN A 45 -17.79 19.23 -10.78
CA GLN A 45 -18.75 18.14 -10.62
C GLN A 45 -18.11 16.82 -10.18
N THR A 46 -16.84 16.60 -10.51
CA THR A 46 -16.08 15.40 -10.14
C THR A 46 -14.75 15.74 -9.48
N PHE A 47 -14.36 14.92 -8.51
CA PHE A 47 -13.22 15.13 -7.64
C PHE A 47 -12.35 13.89 -7.63
N MET A 48 -11.05 14.06 -7.86
CA MET A 48 -10.06 13.00 -7.61
C MET A 48 -9.82 12.86 -6.11
N GLN A 49 -9.99 11.66 -5.59
CA GLN A 49 -9.82 11.28 -4.19
C GLN A 49 -8.83 10.11 -4.13
N GLU A 50 -7.88 10.15 -3.21
CA GLU A 50 -6.88 9.08 -3.05
C GLU A 50 -6.00 8.78 -4.29
N LEU A 51 -6.01 9.68 -5.28
CA LEU A 51 -5.28 9.63 -6.56
C LEU A 51 -5.79 8.61 -7.60
N ASP A 52 -6.76 7.76 -7.25
CA ASP A 52 -7.32 6.70 -8.09
C ASP A 52 -8.86 6.61 -8.06
N MET A 53 -9.54 7.36 -7.18
CA MET A 53 -11.00 7.41 -7.15
C MET A 53 -11.53 8.73 -7.69
N ILE A 54 -12.37 8.65 -8.72
CA ILE A 54 -13.17 9.80 -9.16
C ILE A 54 -14.54 9.74 -8.47
N LEU A 55 -14.84 10.76 -7.68
CA LEU A 55 -16.11 10.91 -6.98
C LEU A 55 -16.93 12.02 -7.62
N ILE A 56 -18.24 11.79 -7.79
CA ILE A 56 -19.15 12.91 -8.08
C ILE A 56 -19.31 13.78 -6.84
N LYS A 57 -19.72 15.03 -7.04
CA LYS A 57 -19.88 16.03 -5.98
C LYS A 57 -20.65 15.51 -4.76
N GLU A 58 -21.77 14.82 -4.97
CA GLU A 58 -22.60 14.30 -3.87
C GLU A 58 -21.85 13.22 -3.06
N GLN A 59 -21.11 12.34 -3.74
CA GLN A 59 -20.28 11.32 -3.09
C GLN A 59 -19.16 12.00 -2.29
N TRP A 60 -18.43 12.92 -2.91
CA TRP A 60 -17.35 13.64 -2.26
C TRP A 60 -17.83 14.40 -1.02
N GLN A 61 -18.92 15.15 -1.12
CA GLN A 61 -19.54 15.84 0.02
C GLN A 61 -19.90 14.88 1.16
N SER A 62 -20.38 13.68 0.84
CA SER A 62 -20.72 12.66 1.85
C SER A 62 -19.51 12.12 2.62
N LEU A 63 -18.30 12.17 2.02
CA LEU A 63 -17.05 11.79 2.69
C LEU A 63 -16.50 12.93 3.56
N GLN A 64 -16.75 14.19 3.17
CA GLN A 64 -16.29 15.38 3.89
C GLN A 64 -17.16 15.75 5.08
N ASP A 65 -18.45 15.43 5.01
CA ASP A 65 -19.37 15.59 6.13
C ASP A 65 -18.97 14.62 7.25
N GLY A 66 -18.18 15.11 8.22
CA GLY A 66 -17.91 14.39 9.47
C GLY A 66 -19.19 13.95 10.17
N GLU A 67 -19.09 13.07 11.18
CA GLU A 67 -20.21 12.47 11.93
C GLU A 67 -21.22 13.49 12.51
N LYS A 68 -22.05 14.10 11.66
CA LYS A 68 -23.16 14.93 12.08
C LYS A 68 -24.36 14.00 12.27
N ASN A 69 -24.84 13.94 13.51
CA ASN A 69 -26.05 13.23 13.93
C ASN A 69 -27.25 13.64 13.07
N SER A 70 -27.47 12.95 11.96
CA SER A 70 -28.73 12.98 11.22
C SER A 70 -29.06 11.55 10.80
N ARG A 71 -30.24 11.09 11.23
CA ARG A 71 -30.77 9.75 10.97
C ARG A 71 -30.91 9.47 9.47
N ASP A 72 -30.91 10.50 8.62
CA ASP A 72 -31.05 10.42 7.15
C ASP A 72 -29.75 10.15 6.40
N LYS A 73 -28.58 10.38 7.02
CA LYS A 73 -27.27 10.30 6.33
C LYS A 73 -26.65 8.90 6.27
N ARG A 74 -27.19 7.90 6.97
CA ARG A 74 -26.71 6.49 6.99
C ARG A 74 -26.81 5.76 5.63
N LYS A 75 -27.08 6.50 4.55
CA LYS A 75 -27.43 5.97 3.24
C LYS A 75 -26.38 6.21 2.17
N ALA A 76 -25.29 6.95 2.36
CA ALA A 76 -24.44 7.36 1.22
C ALA A 76 -23.67 6.19 0.54
N VAL A 77 -23.17 5.19 1.29
CA VAL A 77 -22.64 3.91 0.69
C VAL A 77 -23.61 2.74 0.72
N ARG A 78 -24.67 2.86 1.52
CA ARG A 78 -25.88 2.04 1.33
C ARG A 78 -26.74 2.53 0.17
N ASP A 79 -26.29 3.54 -0.57
CA ASP A 79 -27.10 4.15 -1.61
C ASP A 79 -27.10 3.20 -2.79
N THR A 80 -28.14 2.39 -2.85
CA THR A 80 -28.36 1.44 -3.92
C THR A 80 -28.43 2.12 -5.28
N ARG A 81 -28.61 3.45 -5.34
CA ARG A 81 -28.63 4.24 -6.58
C ARG A 81 -27.31 4.22 -7.34
N TYR A 82 -26.17 4.08 -6.65
CA TYR A 82 -24.85 3.99 -7.30
C TYR A 82 -24.44 2.55 -7.62
N ARG A 83 -25.31 1.56 -7.38
CA ARG A 83 -25.05 0.18 -7.79
C ARG A 83 -25.40 0.00 -9.25
N TRP A 84 -24.62 -0.81 -9.95
CA TRP A 84 -24.94 -1.20 -11.33
C TRP A 84 -26.28 -1.94 -11.40
N THR A 85 -27.17 -1.44 -12.25
CA THR A 85 -28.53 -1.99 -12.39
C THR A 85 -28.48 -3.42 -12.93
N ASN A 86 -29.40 -4.26 -12.44
CA ASN A 86 -29.47 -5.68 -12.81
C ASN A 86 -28.19 -6.50 -12.56
N ARG A 87 -27.19 -5.93 -11.85
CA ARG A 87 -25.86 -6.53 -11.65
C ARG A 87 -25.07 -6.65 -12.97
N ILE A 88 -25.39 -5.81 -13.95
CA ILE A 88 -24.72 -5.78 -15.26
C ILE A 88 -23.87 -4.52 -15.33
N ILE A 89 -22.60 -4.69 -15.71
CA ILE A 89 -21.64 -3.63 -15.95
C ILE A 89 -21.33 -3.65 -17.46
N PRO A 90 -22.06 -2.88 -18.29
CA PRO A 90 -21.73 -2.76 -19.69
C PRO A 90 -20.34 -2.14 -19.84
N TYR A 91 -19.54 -2.61 -20.79
CA TYR A 91 -18.18 -2.12 -20.99
C TYR A 91 -17.81 -1.90 -22.46
N ARG A 92 -16.90 -0.97 -22.68
CA ARG A 92 -16.19 -0.78 -23.95
C ARG A 92 -14.69 -0.71 -23.69
N ILE A 93 -13.91 -1.18 -24.65
CA ILE A 93 -12.44 -1.11 -24.62
C ILE A 93 -11.98 -0.23 -25.78
N ALA A 94 -11.19 0.79 -25.49
CA ALA A 94 -10.65 1.70 -26.49
C ALA A 94 -9.94 0.94 -27.63
N ARG A 95 -10.18 1.38 -28.87
CA ARG A 95 -9.56 0.81 -30.07
C ARG A 95 -8.14 1.36 -30.21
N GLY A 96 -7.19 0.52 -30.62
CA GLY A 96 -5.79 0.93 -30.85
C GLY A 96 -4.95 1.24 -29.59
N VAL A 97 -5.54 1.28 -28.40
CA VAL A 97 -4.84 1.63 -27.15
C VAL A 97 -4.18 0.42 -26.46
N PHE A 98 -4.87 -0.72 -26.50
CA PHE A 98 -4.50 -1.92 -25.75
C PHE A 98 -4.01 -3.02 -26.68
N SER A 99 -2.83 -3.57 -26.34
CA SER A 99 -2.30 -4.76 -27.00
C SER A 99 -3.19 -5.99 -26.73
N SER A 100 -2.98 -7.07 -27.49
CA SER A 100 -3.67 -8.34 -27.24
C SER A 100 -3.40 -8.88 -25.83
N ARG A 101 -2.20 -8.63 -25.28
CA ARG A 101 -1.84 -8.98 -23.90
C ARG A 101 -2.65 -8.18 -22.90
N ASP A 102 -2.73 -6.86 -23.07
CA ASP A 102 -3.47 -5.97 -22.15
C ASP A 102 -4.96 -6.33 -22.14
N ARG A 103 -5.55 -6.60 -23.31
CA ARG A 103 -6.93 -7.05 -23.45
C ARG A 103 -7.18 -8.37 -22.70
N LYS A 104 -6.22 -9.28 -22.70
CA LYS A 104 -6.30 -10.54 -21.94
C LYS A 104 -6.25 -10.30 -20.43
N GLU A 105 -5.45 -9.34 -19.96
CA GLU A 105 -5.42 -8.96 -18.53
C GLU A 105 -6.73 -8.30 -18.09
N ILE A 106 -7.32 -7.41 -18.93
CA ILE A 106 -8.65 -6.84 -18.70
C ILE A 106 -9.70 -7.95 -18.60
N GLN A 107 -9.70 -8.90 -19.54
CA GLN A 107 -10.64 -10.02 -19.52
C GLN A 107 -10.49 -10.88 -18.26
N LYS A 108 -9.26 -11.23 -17.86
CA LYS A 108 -9.00 -11.99 -16.62
C LYS A 108 -9.53 -11.27 -15.37
N ALA A 109 -9.40 -9.95 -15.30
CA ALA A 109 -9.89 -9.17 -14.19
C ALA A 109 -11.43 -9.17 -14.12
N MET A 110 -12.11 -8.97 -15.26
CA MET A 110 -13.56 -9.12 -15.36
C MET A 110 -14.00 -10.53 -14.98
N ASP A 111 -13.33 -11.57 -15.50
CA ASP A 111 -13.65 -12.97 -15.23
C ASP A 111 -13.54 -13.32 -13.74
N GLU A 112 -12.57 -12.75 -13.02
CA GLU A 112 -12.43 -12.96 -11.57
C GLU A 112 -13.64 -12.43 -10.80
N TRP A 113 -14.08 -11.20 -11.07
CA TRP A 113 -15.30 -10.64 -10.49
C TRP A 113 -16.52 -11.49 -10.84
N GLN A 114 -16.66 -11.94 -12.10
CA GLN A 114 -17.78 -12.77 -12.56
C GLN A 114 -17.77 -14.19 -11.98
N LYS A 115 -16.59 -14.71 -11.65
CA LYS A 115 -16.40 -16.04 -11.07
C LYS A 115 -16.97 -16.10 -9.66
N TYR A 116 -16.73 -15.08 -8.85
CA TYR A 116 -17.07 -15.10 -7.42
C TYR A 116 -18.29 -14.27 -7.05
N THR A 117 -18.77 -13.40 -7.95
CA THR A 117 -19.93 -12.54 -7.71
C THR A 117 -20.99 -12.70 -8.81
N CYS A 118 -22.21 -12.23 -8.53
CA CYS A 118 -23.30 -12.21 -9.50
C CYS A 118 -23.19 -11.08 -10.52
N LEU A 119 -22.12 -10.28 -10.48
CA LEU A 119 -21.86 -9.23 -11.47
C LEU A 119 -21.55 -9.85 -12.84
N ARG A 120 -21.94 -9.14 -13.90
CA ARG A 120 -21.75 -9.55 -15.29
C ARG A 120 -21.22 -8.40 -16.12
N PHE A 121 -20.15 -8.64 -16.86
CA PHE A 121 -19.59 -7.67 -17.80
C PHE A 121 -20.11 -8.02 -19.20
N THR A 122 -20.73 -7.06 -19.87
CA THR A 122 -21.28 -7.23 -21.22
C THR A 122 -20.75 -6.16 -22.16
N PRO A 123 -20.37 -6.47 -23.40
CA PRO A 123 -19.99 -5.44 -24.36
C PRO A 123 -21.13 -4.42 -24.55
N ALA A 124 -20.85 -3.13 -24.32
CA ALA A 124 -21.86 -2.10 -24.39
C ALA A 124 -22.15 -1.69 -25.84
N SER A 125 -23.44 -1.63 -26.19
CA SER A 125 -23.92 -1.26 -27.53
C SER A 125 -24.67 0.08 -27.47
N SER A 126 -25.95 0.09 -27.09
CA SER A 126 -26.76 1.29 -26.88
C SER A 126 -26.92 1.66 -25.39
N ASP A 127 -26.15 1.01 -24.51
CA ASP A 127 -26.20 1.24 -23.08
C ASP A 127 -25.86 2.69 -22.73
N ARG A 128 -26.76 3.33 -21.96
CA ARG A 128 -26.55 4.71 -21.47
C ARG A 128 -25.40 4.78 -20.48
N ASN A 129 -25.31 3.79 -19.59
CA ASN A 129 -24.32 3.73 -18.52
C ASN A 129 -23.35 2.59 -18.79
N TYR A 130 -22.06 2.86 -18.89
CA TYR A 130 -21.05 1.83 -19.15
C TYR A 130 -19.66 2.27 -18.67
N VAL A 131 -18.81 1.29 -18.36
CA VAL A 131 -17.39 1.53 -18.11
C VAL A 131 -16.62 1.57 -19.42
N TYR A 132 -15.74 2.57 -19.58
CA TYR A 132 -14.88 2.72 -20.74
C TYR A 132 -13.43 2.48 -20.32
N PHE A 133 -12.88 1.33 -20.68
CA PHE A 133 -11.46 1.07 -20.48
C PHE A 133 -10.66 1.87 -21.52
N ASP A 134 -9.78 2.74 -21.04
CA ASP A 134 -8.95 3.61 -21.86
C ASP A 134 -7.56 3.81 -21.21
N ASN A 135 -6.60 4.39 -21.95
CA ASN A 135 -5.29 4.68 -21.41
C ASN A 135 -5.36 5.65 -20.22
N GLY A 136 -6.19 6.69 -20.33
CA GLY A 136 -6.29 7.73 -19.30
C GLY A 136 -4.95 8.40 -18.98
N SER A 137 -4.88 9.06 -17.82
CA SER A 137 -3.70 9.75 -17.28
C SER A 137 -3.03 9.03 -16.09
N GLY A 138 -3.43 7.79 -15.80
CA GLY A 138 -3.01 7.02 -14.63
C GLY A 138 -3.82 5.74 -14.48
N CYS A 139 -3.82 5.16 -13.28
CA CYS A 139 -4.78 4.14 -12.89
C CYS A 139 -5.84 4.80 -12.02
N TYR A 140 -7.09 4.77 -12.45
CA TYR A 140 -8.20 5.34 -11.69
C TYR A 140 -9.54 4.81 -12.19
N SER A 141 -10.57 5.01 -11.38
CA SER A 141 -11.94 4.66 -11.71
C SER A 141 -12.94 5.50 -10.93
N TYR A 142 -14.16 5.59 -11.44
CA TYR A 142 -15.27 6.16 -10.68
C TYR A 142 -15.74 5.18 -9.61
N VAL A 143 -16.26 5.67 -8.49
CA VAL A 143 -16.81 4.80 -7.45
C VAL A 143 -18.30 4.50 -7.71
N GLY A 144 -18.59 3.27 -8.14
CA GLY A 144 -19.96 2.84 -8.50
C GLY A 144 -20.40 3.30 -9.90
N MET A 145 -21.70 3.15 -10.18
CA MET A 145 -22.35 3.62 -11.41
C MET A 145 -22.80 5.08 -11.25
N THR A 146 -22.01 6.03 -11.75
CA THR A 146 -22.28 7.47 -11.63
C THR A 146 -23.16 8.03 -12.74
N GLY A 147 -23.37 7.23 -13.81
CA GLY A 147 -24.20 7.55 -14.97
C GLY A 147 -23.38 7.99 -16.18
N GLY A 148 -23.88 7.68 -17.39
CA GLY A 148 -23.16 7.94 -18.63
C GLY A 148 -21.95 7.02 -18.85
N SER A 149 -21.05 7.43 -19.74
CA SER A 149 -19.75 6.77 -19.91
C SER A 149 -18.82 7.17 -18.77
N GLN A 150 -18.27 6.20 -18.04
CA GLN A 150 -17.29 6.43 -16.97
C GLN A 150 -15.98 5.69 -17.27
N THR A 151 -14.86 6.41 -17.30
CA THR A 151 -13.56 5.86 -17.69
C THR A 151 -12.93 5.06 -16.56
N ILE A 152 -12.36 3.91 -16.90
CA ILE A 152 -11.35 3.21 -16.10
C ILE A 152 -10.00 3.46 -16.80
N GLY A 153 -9.15 4.27 -16.17
CA GLY A 153 -7.83 4.61 -16.69
C GLY A 153 -6.85 3.47 -16.47
N LEU A 154 -6.20 3.02 -17.54
CA LEU A 154 -5.21 1.93 -17.52
C LEU A 154 -3.96 2.34 -18.31
N ALA A 155 -3.25 3.34 -17.80
CA ALA A 155 -1.97 3.78 -18.35
C ALA A 155 -0.96 2.62 -18.38
N GLY A 156 0.13 2.74 -19.14
CA GLY A 156 1.04 1.62 -19.43
C GLY A 156 1.55 0.84 -18.19
N GLY A 157 1.68 1.46 -17.02
CA GLY A 157 2.07 0.80 -15.76
C GLY A 157 0.93 0.11 -15.00
N CYS A 158 -0.33 0.33 -15.38
CA CYS A 158 -1.53 -0.17 -14.71
C CYS A 158 -2.05 -1.50 -15.29
N ARG A 159 -1.51 -1.95 -16.44
CA ARG A 159 -2.11 -3.01 -17.27
C ARG A 159 -1.80 -4.43 -16.75
N HIS A 160 -1.83 -4.59 -15.43
CA HIS A 160 -1.64 -5.85 -14.72
C HIS A 160 -2.97 -6.28 -14.10
N LYS A 161 -3.32 -7.57 -14.19
CA LYS A 161 -4.59 -8.10 -13.65
C LYS A 161 -4.94 -7.55 -12.26
N GLY A 162 -4.01 -7.54 -11.31
CA GLY A 162 -4.28 -7.07 -9.94
C GLY A 162 -4.76 -5.62 -9.85
N VAL A 163 -4.08 -4.72 -10.56
CA VAL A 163 -4.46 -3.30 -10.65
C VAL A 163 -5.82 -3.17 -11.35
N ILE A 164 -6.04 -3.91 -12.44
CA ILE A 164 -7.33 -3.86 -13.15
C ILE A 164 -8.47 -4.38 -12.25
N VAL A 165 -8.24 -5.42 -11.44
CA VAL A 165 -9.23 -5.93 -10.47
C VAL A 165 -9.56 -4.87 -9.43
N HIS A 166 -8.57 -4.10 -8.96
CA HIS A 166 -8.73 -2.98 -8.04
C HIS A 166 -9.56 -1.83 -8.65
N GLU A 167 -9.22 -1.38 -9.86
CA GLU A 167 -9.98 -0.32 -10.55
C GLU A 167 -11.43 -0.73 -10.85
N ILE A 168 -11.63 -2.01 -11.18
CA ILE A 168 -12.98 -2.58 -11.29
C ILE A 168 -13.67 -2.58 -9.91
N GLY A 169 -12.95 -2.81 -8.81
CA GLY A 169 -13.47 -2.70 -7.45
C GLY A 169 -14.06 -1.33 -7.15
N HIS A 170 -13.37 -0.24 -7.52
CA HIS A 170 -13.93 1.10 -7.47
C HIS A 170 -15.20 1.21 -8.31
N ALA A 171 -15.18 0.76 -9.58
CA ALA A 171 -16.36 0.79 -10.44
C ALA A 171 -17.54 -0.02 -9.86
N VAL A 172 -17.27 -1.11 -9.12
CA VAL A 172 -18.27 -1.90 -8.39
C VAL A 172 -18.87 -1.12 -7.21
N GLY A 173 -18.13 -0.17 -6.65
CA GLY A 173 -18.54 0.73 -5.57
C GLY A 173 -17.66 0.65 -4.32
N PHE A 174 -16.45 0.10 -4.40
CA PHE A 174 -15.57 -0.05 -3.24
C PHE A 174 -14.71 1.20 -3.05
N HIS A 175 -14.54 1.58 -1.78
CA HIS A 175 -13.51 2.52 -1.34
C HIS A 175 -12.33 1.73 -0.79
N HIS A 176 -11.25 2.43 -0.47
CA HIS A 176 -10.11 1.78 0.15
C HIS A 176 -10.36 1.27 1.57
N GLU A 177 -9.78 0.10 1.86
CA GLU A 177 -9.94 -0.58 3.15
C GLU A 177 -9.27 0.20 4.29
N GLN A 178 -8.11 0.82 4.05
CA GLN A 178 -7.41 1.64 5.05
C GLN A 178 -8.11 2.97 5.35
N ASN A 179 -9.23 3.29 4.71
CA ASN A 179 -10.00 4.51 4.98
C ASN A 179 -11.27 4.21 5.78
N ARG A 180 -11.52 2.94 6.12
CA ARG A 180 -12.63 2.57 7.00
C ARG A 180 -12.59 3.32 8.34
N PRO A 181 -13.75 3.67 8.91
CA PRO A 181 -13.85 4.37 10.19
C PRO A 181 -13.29 3.57 11.37
N ASP A 182 -13.35 2.24 11.31
CA ASP A 182 -12.90 1.29 12.34
C ASP A 182 -11.43 0.87 12.20
N ARG A 183 -10.72 1.32 11.15
CA ARG A 183 -9.36 0.86 10.82
C ARG A 183 -8.35 0.96 11.96
N ASP A 184 -8.50 1.93 12.87
CA ASP A 184 -7.49 2.23 13.90
C ASP A 184 -7.43 1.11 14.97
N GLN A 185 -8.42 0.20 14.95
CA GLN A 185 -8.42 -1.07 15.70
C GLN A 185 -7.48 -2.12 15.09
N TYR A 186 -7.14 -1.99 13.80
CA TYR A 186 -6.41 -2.99 12.99
C TYR A 186 -5.05 -2.49 12.52
N ILE A 187 -4.93 -1.19 12.23
CA ILE A 187 -3.70 -0.56 11.76
C ILE A 187 -3.38 0.72 12.54
N THR A 188 -2.14 1.19 12.37
CA THR A 188 -1.65 2.48 12.83
C THR A 188 -1.07 3.21 11.63
N VAL A 189 -1.62 4.38 11.32
CA VAL A 189 -1.05 5.26 10.29
C VAL A 189 0.10 6.05 10.92
N LEU A 190 1.32 5.83 10.42
CA LEU A 190 2.56 6.47 10.88
C LEU A 190 2.76 7.79 10.13
N ARG A 191 2.01 8.82 10.54
CA ARG A 191 2.00 10.16 9.90
C ARG A 191 3.39 10.74 9.68
N GLN A 192 4.32 10.50 10.61
CA GLN A 192 5.71 10.98 10.51
C GLN A 192 6.48 10.43 9.29
N ASN A 193 5.98 9.39 8.63
CA ASN A 193 6.57 8.80 7.42
C ASN A 193 5.83 9.19 6.13
N ILE A 194 4.77 9.99 6.23
CA ILE A 194 3.93 10.44 5.11
C ILE A 194 4.20 11.94 4.87
N PRO A 195 4.38 12.41 3.62
CA PRO A 195 4.39 13.85 3.33
C PRO A 195 3.06 14.49 3.71
N GLU A 196 3.11 15.71 4.26
CA GLU A 196 1.92 16.39 4.76
C GLU A 196 0.83 16.53 3.69
N GLN A 197 1.22 16.87 2.45
CA GLN A 197 0.32 17.02 1.31
C GLN A 197 -0.31 15.71 0.82
N LEU A 198 0.18 14.54 1.24
CA LEU A 198 -0.39 13.22 0.88
C LEU A 198 -1.09 12.55 2.06
N TYR A 199 -1.09 13.18 3.24
CA TYR A 199 -1.75 12.62 4.42
C TYR A 199 -3.28 12.50 4.24
N TYR A 200 -3.87 13.30 3.36
CA TYR A 200 -5.30 13.22 3.05
C TYR A 200 -5.73 11.86 2.50
N ASN A 201 -4.84 11.15 1.79
CA ASN A 201 -5.08 9.79 1.29
C ASN A 201 -5.32 8.79 2.42
N PHE A 202 -4.92 9.13 3.65
CA PHE A 202 -5.08 8.30 4.83
C PHE A 202 -6.19 8.83 5.74
N LYS A 203 -7.05 9.75 5.33
CA LYS A 203 -8.16 10.20 6.19
C LYS A 203 -9.27 9.17 6.24
N LYS A 204 -9.84 8.95 7.44
CA LYS A 204 -10.97 8.03 7.60
C LYS A 204 -12.22 8.61 6.96
N TYR A 205 -13.01 7.73 6.39
CA TYR A 205 -14.37 8.02 5.97
C TYR A 205 -15.37 7.80 7.11
N PRO A 206 -16.49 8.52 7.12
CA PRO A 206 -17.52 8.34 8.14
C PRO A 206 -18.28 7.02 7.93
N TYR A 207 -18.82 6.44 9.01
CA TYR A 207 -19.64 5.21 8.94
C TYR A 207 -20.85 5.32 8.00
N SER A 208 -21.35 6.52 7.75
CA SER A 208 -22.44 6.78 6.80
C SER A 208 -22.04 6.55 5.34
N ALA A 209 -20.76 6.62 5.04
CA ALA A 209 -20.24 6.71 3.69
C ALA A 209 -19.28 5.57 3.31
N VAL A 210 -19.11 4.54 4.14
CA VAL A 210 -18.45 3.28 3.75
C VAL A 210 -19.07 2.08 4.45
N SER A 211 -18.97 0.89 3.85
CA SER A 211 -19.47 -0.35 4.45
C SER A 211 -18.51 -0.89 5.50
N THR A 212 -19.08 -1.40 6.59
CA THR A 212 -18.37 -2.18 7.64
C THR A 212 -19.10 -3.50 7.91
N GLU A 213 -19.90 -3.97 6.94
CA GLU A 213 -20.73 -5.19 7.07
C GLU A 213 -19.90 -6.48 7.09
N VAL A 214 -18.63 -6.42 6.67
CA VAL A 214 -17.65 -7.49 6.81
C VAL A 214 -16.48 -7.03 7.71
N PRO A 215 -15.80 -7.98 8.40
CA PRO A 215 -14.58 -7.69 9.16
C PRO A 215 -13.53 -6.95 8.33
N TYR A 216 -12.65 -6.21 9.01
CA TYR A 216 -11.51 -5.53 8.37
C TYR A 216 -10.59 -6.54 7.69
N ASP A 217 -10.26 -6.29 6.43
CA ASP A 217 -9.52 -7.23 5.62
C ASP A 217 -8.14 -6.71 5.22
N TYR A 218 -7.12 -7.13 5.96
CA TYR A 218 -5.72 -6.85 5.60
C TYR A 218 -5.37 -7.35 4.19
N GLY A 219 -6.00 -8.41 3.69
CA GLY A 219 -5.71 -8.98 2.38
C GLY A 219 -6.54 -8.39 1.25
N SER A 220 -7.38 -7.39 1.50
CA SER A 220 -8.24 -6.78 0.48
C SER A 220 -7.42 -6.25 -0.69
N ILE A 221 -7.92 -6.43 -1.91
CA ILE A 221 -7.35 -5.79 -3.10
C ILE A 221 -7.43 -4.25 -3.03
N MET A 222 -8.30 -3.71 -2.16
CA MET A 222 -8.48 -2.28 -1.91
C MET A 222 -7.64 -1.75 -0.74
N HIS A 223 -6.73 -2.55 -0.17
CA HIS A 223 -5.89 -2.13 0.93
C HIS A 223 -4.50 -1.69 0.45
N TYR A 224 -4.10 -0.47 0.77
CA TYR A 224 -2.75 0.04 0.51
C TYR A 224 -1.63 -0.81 1.14
N GLY A 225 -0.46 -0.81 0.49
CA GLY A 225 0.74 -1.43 1.03
C GLY A 225 1.29 -0.72 2.26
N GLY A 226 2.12 -1.42 3.04
CA GLY A 226 2.67 -0.87 4.29
C GLY A 226 3.55 0.38 4.13
N ARG A 227 4.04 0.66 2.91
CA ARG A 227 4.93 1.78 2.58
C ARG A 227 4.27 2.81 1.65
N ALA A 228 2.96 2.75 1.49
CA ALA A 228 2.21 3.66 0.64
C ALA A 228 2.60 5.11 0.92
N PHE A 229 2.95 5.88 -0.11
CA PHE A 229 3.33 7.30 -0.02
C PHE A 229 4.47 7.62 0.96
N SER A 230 5.37 6.67 1.23
CA SER A 230 6.45 6.85 2.20
C SER A 230 7.50 7.85 1.74
N ARG A 231 7.70 8.94 2.50
CA ARG A 231 8.76 9.94 2.20
C ARG A 231 10.17 9.38 2.39
N ASN A 232 10.34 8.48 3.35
CA ASN A 232 11.65 8.02 3.83
C ASN A 232 11.86 6.51 3.63
N GLY A 233 10.96 5.84 2.92
CA GLY A 233 11.03 4.40 2.75
C GLY A 233 10.88 3.63 4.07
N GLN A 234 10.12 4.15 5.02
CA GLN A 234 9.66 3.41 6.20
C GLN A 234 8.16 3.13 6.08
N LEU A 235 7.62 2.30 6.98
CA LEU A 235 6.19 2.02 7.01
C LEU A 235 5.39 3.30 7.22
N THR A 236 4.34 3.47 6.44
CA THR A 236 3.28 4.47 6.63
C THR A 236 2.03 3.83 7.22
N ILE A 237 1.81 2.53 6.96
CA ILE A 237 0.76 1.72 7.58
C ILE A 237 1.40 0.54 8.33
N GLN A 238 1.21 0.53 9.64
CA GLN A 238 1.65 -0.56 10.51
C GLN A 238 0.44 -1.33 11.05
N THR A 239 0.35 -2.62 10.75
CA THR A 239 -0.65 -3.52 11.34
C THR A 239 -0.45 -3.65 12.85
N LYS A 240 -1.53 -3.72 13.62
CA LYS A 240 -1.48 -3.92 15.08
C LYS A 240 -0.88 -5.29 15.40
N ASN A 241 -1.26 -6.31 14.63
CA ASN A 241 -0.62 -7.61 14.67
C ASN A 241 0.46 -7.70 13.59
N ARG A 242 1.73 -7.74 14.00
CA ARG A 242 2.87 -7.78 13.07
C ARG A 242 2.87 -8.98 12.12
N ALA A 243 2.24 -10.09 12.50
CA ALA A 243 2.12 -11.27 11.63
C ALA A 243 1.26 -10.99 10.38
N ASP A 244 0.41 -9.96 10.42
CA ASP A 244 -0.46 -9.57 9.31
C ASP A 244 0.18 -8.52 8.38
N GLN A 245 1.37 -8.00 8.72
CA GLN A 245 2.02 -6.92 7.96
C GLN A 245 2.28 -7.26 6.49
N ASN A 246 2.51 -8.53 6.17
CA ASN A 246 2.75 -8.99 4.80
C ASN A 246 1.46 -9.32 4.03
N LYS A 247 0.29 -9.13 4.64
CA LYS A 247 -1.01 -9.35 3.99
C LYS A 247 -1.50 -8.10 3.23
N ILE A 248 -1.18 -6.91 3.73
CA ILE A 248 -1.59 -5.62 3.15
C ILE A 248 -0.84 -5.31 1.84
N GLY A 249 -1.47 -4.55 0.95
CA GLY A 249 -0.94 -4.29 -0.39
C GLY A 249 -1.07 -5.48 -1.33
N ASN A 250 -2.12 -6.30 -1.17
CA ASN A 250 -2.42 -7.40 -2.06
C ASN A 250 -2.55 -6.90 -3.51
N ARG A 251 -2.01 -7.67 -4.47
CA ARG A 251 -2.13 -7.41 -5.92
C ARG A 251 -2.44 -8.66 -6.74
N LYS A 252 -2.81 -9.77 -6.09
CA LYS A 252 -3.02 -11.05 -6.77
C LYS A 252 -4.43 -11.17 -7.35
N GLY A 253 -5.41 -10.64 -6.63
CA GLY A 253 -6.83 -10.76 -6.93
C GLY A 253 -7.68 -10.54 -5.69
N LEU A 254 -8.98 -10.82 -5.81
CA LEU A 254 -9.95 -10.58 -4.76
C LEU A 254 -9.70 -11.46 -3.54
N SER A 255 -9.79 -10.85 -2.37
CA SER A 255 -9.77 -11.58 -1.11
C SER A 255 -11.13 -12.25 -0.82
N PHE A 256 -11.16 -13.04 0.26
CA PHE A 256 -12.41 -13.57 0.80
C PHE A 256 -13.43 -12.49 1.15
N TYR A 257 -12.98 -11.42 1.80
CA TYR A 257 -13.88 -10.36 2.26
C TYR A 257 -14.27 -9.38 1.16
N ASP A 258 -13.43 -9.16 0.15
CA ASP A 258 -13.80 -8.43 -1.07
C ASP A 258 -15.01 -9.11 -1.73
N ILE A 259 -14.93 -10.43 -1.92
CA ILE A 259 -15.98 -11.22 -2.54
C ILE A 259 -17.24 -11.22 -1.67
N LYS A 260 -17.10 -11.46 -0.36
CA LYS A 260 -18.23 -11.50 0.57
C LYS A 260 -18.97 -10.16 0.57
N GLN A 261 -18.24 -9.05 0.66
CA GLN A 261 -18.80 -7.70 0.62
C GLN A 261 -19.54 -7.44 -0.69
N ALA A 262 -18.96 -7.80 -1.84
CA ALA A 262 -19.63 -7.64 -3.13
C ALA A 262 -20.92 -8.45 -3.23
N ASN A 263 -20.92 -9.69 -2.72
CA ASN A 263 -22.10 -10.54 -2.73
C ASN A 263 -23.22 -10.00 -1.83
N LEU A 264 -22.87 -9.39 -0.68
CA LEU A 264 -23.83 -8.67 0.18
C LEU A 264 -24.37 -7.42 -0.52
N MET A 265 -23.48 -6.60 -1.08
CA MET A 265 -23.84 -5.37 -1.80
C MET A 265 -24.77 -5.63 -3.00
N TYR A 266 -24.57 -6.72 -3.74
CA TYR A 266 -25.39 -7.03 -4.92
C TYR A 266 -26.42 -8.12 -4.66
N SER A 267 -26.64 -8.49 -3.40
CA SER A 267 -27.61 -9.49 -2.95
C SER A 267 -27.55 -10.77 -3.80
N CYS A 268 -26.34 -11.26 -4.06
CA CYS A 268 -26.08 -12.30 -5.05
C CYS A 268 -26.70 -13.66 -4.69
N ASN A 269 -27.01 -13.87 -3.42
CA ASN A 269 -27.60 -15.09 -2.88
C ASN A 269 -29.12 -14.97 -2.65
N ASN A 270 -29.78 -13.91 -3.12
CA ASN A 270 -31.21 -13.67 -2.88
C ASN A 270 -32.14 -14.78 -3.39
N ARG A 271 -31.70 -15.55 -4.39
CA ARG A 271 -32.40 -16.71 -4.94
C ARG A 271 -32.13 -18.01 -4.18
N CYS A 272 -31.17 -18.00 -3.26
CA CYS A 272 -30.78 -19.17 -2.51
C CYS A 272 -31.73 -19.33 -1.32
N GLY A 273 -32.06 -20.58 -0.97
CA GLY A 273 -32.78 -20.88 0.26
C GLY A 273 -31.94 -20.57 1.52
N ASN A 274 -32.45 -20.97 2.68
CA ASN A 274 -31.79 -20.78 3.96
C ASN A 274 -30.59 -21.73 4.15
N ILE A 275 -29.48 -21.43 3.46
CA ILE A 275 -28.23 -22.18 3.55
C ILE A 275 -27.34 -21.54 4.63
N LYS A 276 -26.93 -22.33 5.62
CA LYS A 276 -25.98 -21.91 6.66
C LYS A 276 -24.57 -22.40 6.30
N CYS A 277 -23.64 -21.47 6.17
CA CYS A 277 -22.24 -21.80 5.90
C CYS A 277 -21.44 -21.96 7.19
N PRO A 278 -20.41 -22.84 7.20
CA PRO A 278 -19.59 -23.04 8.37
C PRO A 278 -18.68 -21.84 8.65
N GLY A 279 -18.45 -21.56 9.93
CA GLY A 279 -17.54 -20.51 10.40
C GLY A 279 -17.87 -19.14 9.80
N GLU A 280 -16.85 -18.48 9.24
CA GLU A 280 -16.99 -17.17 8.60
C GLU A 280 -17.51 -17.24 7.15
N GLY A 281 -17.81 -18.44 6.66
CA GLY A 281 -18.23 -18.70 5.29
C GLY A 281 -19.49 -17.93 4.87
N PHE A 282 -19.68 -17.76 3.56
CA PHE A 282 -20.88 -17.12 3.00
C PHE A 282 -21.44 -17.90 1.82
N VAL A 283 -22.73 -17.73 1.56
CA VAL A 283 -23.41 -18.34 0.40
C VAL A 283 -23.11 -17.50 -0.84
N GLY A 284 -22.47 -18.10 -1.83
CA GLY A 284 -22.16 -17.44 -3.10
C GLY A 284 -23.36 -17.41 -4.05
N LYS A 285 -23.16 -16.79 -5.23
CA LYS A 285 -24.17 -16.68 -6.30
C LYS A 285 -24.73 -18.02 -6.81
N ASP A 286 -23.96 -19.09 -6.65
CA ASP A 286 -24.29 -20.45 -7.07
C ASP A 286 -24.95 -21.26 -5.94
N CYS A 287 -25.32 -20.60 -4.85
CA CYS A 287 -25.93 -21.21 -3.67
C CYS A 287 -25.03 -22.26 -2.99
N ILE A 288 -23.71 -22.12 -3.14
CA ILE A 288 -22.70 -22.93 -2.46
C ILE A 288 -21.99 -22.08 -1.40
N CYS A 289 -21.56 -22.71 -0.32
CA CYS A 289 -20.77 -22.05 0.71
C CYS A 289 -19.31 -21.87 0.28
N TYR A 290 -18.81 -20.65 0.44
CA TYR A 290 -17.39 -20.30 0.29
C TYR A 290 -16.81 -19.96 1.65
N CYS A 291 -15.59 -20.44 1.91
CA CYS A 291 -14.89 -20.31 3.18
C CYS A 291 -13.60 -19.48 3.02
N PRO A 292 -13.09 -18.88 4.12
CA PRO A 292 -11.84 -18.13 4.09
C PRO A 292 -10.69 -18.93 3.47
N GLY A 293 -9.95 -18.27 2.58
CA GLY A 293 -8.82 -18.85 1.86
C GLY A 293 -8.27 -17.87 0.82
N ASN A 294 -7.02 -18.07 0.41
CA ASN A 294 -6.40 -17.30 -0.68
C ASN A 294 -5.71 -18.27 -1.66
N PRO A 295 -6.31 -18.58 -2.83
CA PRO A 295 -7.61 -18.07 -3.32
C PRO A 295 -8.79 -18.59 -2.48
N VAL A 296 -9.94 -17.92 -2.56
CA VAL A 296 -11.18 -18.36 -1.92
C VAL A 296 -11.59 -19.75 -2.41
N GLN A 297 -12.02 -20.60 -1.49
CA GLN A 297 -12.38 -21.99 -1.76
C GLN A 297 -13.82 -22.28 -1.36
N LYS A 298 -14.41 -23.30 -2.01
CA LYS A 298 -15.68 -23.88 -1.57
C LYS A 298 -15.47 -24.53 -0.20
N CYS A 299 -16.45 -24.42 0.68
CA CYS A 299 -16.40 -25.09 1.98
C CYS A 299 -16.51 -26.61 1.75
N ASN A 300 -15.53 -27.37 2.25
CA ASN A 300 -15.66 -28.82 2.35
C ASN A 300 -16.57 -29.13 3.55
N GLY A 301 -17.60 -29.94 3.35
CA GLY A 301 -18.54 -30.33 4.41
C GLY A 301 -17.82 -31.08 5.53
N GLY A 302 -17.39 -30.36 6.56
CA GLY A 302 -16.71 -30.92 7.72
C GLY A 302 -16.20 -29.81 8.62
N THR A 303 -16.68 -29.79 9.86
CA THR A 303 -16.11 -29.00 10.96
C THR A 303 -14.65 -29.40 11.15
N GLY A 304 -13.71 -28.59 10.66
CA GLY A 304 -12.29 -28.95 10.68
C GLY A 304 -11.36 -27.77 10.46
N LYS A 305 -10.97 -27.13 11.58
CA LYS A 305 -9.74 -26.37 11.85
C LYS A 305 -9.22 -25.44 10.75
N THR A 306 -9.32 -24.14 11.03
CA THR A 306 -8.51 -23.08 10.41
C THR A 306 -7.03 -23.45 10.43
N SER A 307 -6.47 -23.79 9.27
CA SER A 307 -5.03 -23.91 9.07
C SER A 307 -4.43 -22.51 9.00
N SER A 308 -4.02 -21.99 10.16
CA SER A 308 -3.18 -20.82 10.27
C SER A 308 -1.78 -21.20 9.80
N THR A 309 -1.46 -20.88 8.55
CA THR A 309 -0.07 -20.87 8.10
C THR A 309 0.60 -19.62 8.66
N THR A 310 1.15 -19.74 9.87
CA THR A 310 2.12 -18.78 10.40
C THR A 310 3.37 -18.85 9.52
N ARG A 311 3.46 -17.94 8.54
CA ARG A 311 4.74 -17.62 7.89
C ARG A 311 5.51 -16.68 8.82
N ALA A 312 6.80 -16.95 8.97
CA ALA A 312 7.70 -16.18 9.83
C ALA A 312 7.62 -14.66 9.53
N PRO A 313 7.80 -13.81 10.56
CA PRO A 313 7.84 -12.36 10.37
C PRO A 313 9.03 -12.02 9.46
N VAL A 314 8.74 -11.41 8.31
CA VAL A 314 9.76 -10.87 7.43
C VAL A 314 10.25 -9.56 8.02
N VAL A 315 11.55 -9.49 8.31
CA VAL A 315 12.24 -8.25 8.65
C VAL A 315 12.32 -7.42 7.37
N MET A 316 11.53 -6.35 7.29
CA MET A 316 11.58 -5.41 6.17
C MET A 316 12.88 -4.62 6.22
N THR A 317 13.80 -4.92 5.30
CA THR A 317 15.01 -4.13 5.10
C THR A 317 14.68 -2.84 4.35
N ARG A 318 15.49 -1.79 4.55
CA ARG A 318 15.34 -0.53 3.81
C ARG A 318 15.58 -0.81 2.32
N ARG A 319 14.59 -0.56 1.46
CA ARG A 319 14.77 -0.65 -0.01
C ARG A 319 15.95 0.23 -0.45
N PRO A 320 16.84 -0.27 -1.33
CA PRO A 320 17.90 0.53 -1.93
C PRO A 320 17.32 1.67 -2.78
N CYS A 321 18.03 2.80 -2.84
CA CYS A 321 17.58 3.98 -3.57
C CYS A 321 17.58 3.71 -5.08
N ARG A 322 16.43 3.90 -5.74
CA ARG A 322 16.23 3.69 -7.17
C ARG A 322 15.12 4.61 -7.70
N ASN A 323 15.06 4.78 -9.02
CA ASN A 323 13.84 5.28 -9.66
C ASN A 323 12.75 4.20 -9.59
N LEU A 324 11.54 4.62 -9.21
CA LEU A 324 10.35 3.79 -9.14
C LEU A 324 9.43 4.03 -10.35
N ASN A 325 9.82 4.94 -11.25
CA ASN A 325 9.13 5.21 -12.50
C ASN A 325 10.15 5.23 -13.67
N ARG A 326 9.77 4.63 -14.80
CA ARG A 326 10.58 4.57 -16.02
C ARG A 326 10.82 5.95 -16.65
N ASN A 327 9.89 6.89 -16.46
CA ASN A 327 9.93 8.26 -17.00
C ASN A 327 10.74 9.23 -16.11
N CYS A 328 11.33 8.75 -15.01
CA CYS A 328 12.05 9.60 -14.06
C CYS A 328 13.21 10.37 -14.70
N GLN A 329 13.88 9.79 -15.70
CA GLN A 329 14.97 10.49 -16.38
C GLN A 329 14.43 11.63 -17.24
N ASP A 330 13.43 11.35 -18.08
CA ASP A 330 12.78 12.35 -18.93
C ASP A 330 12.25 13.54 -18.12
N TRP A 331 11.66 13.28 -16.95
CA TRP A 331 11.16 14.34 -16.06
C TRP A 331 12.26 15.09 -15.32
N ALA A 332 13.37 14.42 -14.99
CA ALA A 332 14.54 15.10 -14.43
C ALA A 332 15.15 16.05 -15.46
N ASP A 333 15.28 15.58 -16.70
CA ASP A 333 15.79 16.36 -17.84
C ASP A 333 14.86 17.52 -18.19
N ALA A 334 13.55 17.34 -18.05
CA ALA A 334 12.54 18.41 -18.17
C ALA A 334 12.48 19.36 -16.96
N GLY A 335 13.37 19.20 -15.97
CA GLY A 335 13.55 20.15 -14.88
C GLY A 335 12.52 20.06 -13.74
N TYR A 336 11.88 18.90 -13.54
CA TYR A 336 10.90 18.68 -12.47
C TYR A 336 11.55 18.33 -11.11
N CYS A 337 12.86 18.07 -11.05
CA CYS A 337 13.57 17.80 -9.80
C CYS A 337 13.55 19.01 -8.86
N GLY A 338 13.16 18.81 -7.60
CA GLY A 338 13.00 19.87 -6.59
C GLY A 338 11.78 20.78 -6.77
N LYS A 339 11.01 20.58 -7.85
CA LYS A 339 9.71 21.24 -8.10
C LYS A 339 8.53 20.32 -7.83
N SER A 340 8.78 19.03 -7.65
CA SER A 340 7.74 18.04 -7.42
C SER A 340 8.14 17.03 -6.36
N THR A 341 7.27 16.86 -5.37
CA THR A 341 7.41 15.86 -4.32
C THR A 341 7.29 14.43 -4.86
N PHE A 342 6.65 14.25 -6.02
CA PHE A 342 6.67 13.01 -6.78
C PHE A 342 8.10 12.67 -7.24
N MET A 343 8.80 13.63 -7.84
CA MET A 343 10.19 13.46 -8.26
C MET A 343 11.09 13.17 -7.06
N GLU A 344 10.79 13.78 -5.91
CA GLU A 344 11.53 13.56 -4.67
C GLU A 344 11.30 12.18 -4.03
N MET A 345 10.13 11.60 -4.23
CA MET A 345 9.78 10.32 -3.62
C MET A 345 10.08 9.13 -4.55
N TYR A 346 9.78 9.26 -5.84
CA TYR A 346 9.79 8.16 -6.81
C TYR A 346 10.91 8.28 -7.86
N CYS A 347 11.54 9.45 -8.02
CA CYS A 347 12.65 9.68 -8.94
C CYS A 347 13.95 10.05 -8.23
N LYS A 348 14.16 9.47 -7.05
CA LYS A 348 15.29 9.78 -6.17
C LYS A 348 16.64 9.61 -6.85
N LEU A 349 16.78 8.64 -7.75
CA LEU A 349 18.02 8.43 -8.48
C LEU A 349 18.21 9.50 -9.56
N SER A 350 17.23 9.71 -10.44
CA SER A 350 17.32 10.72 -11.52
C SER A 350 17.40 12.16 -10.99
N CYS A 351 16.88 12.43 -9.79
CA CYS A 351 16.99 13.75 -9.15
C CYS A 351 18.20 13.90 -8.22
N ASN A 352 19.14 12.95 -8.20
CA ASN A 352 20.32 12.99 -7.34
C ASN A 352 19.99 13.15 -5.83
N LEU A 353 18.89 12.53 -5.39
CA LEU A 353 18.41 12.58 -4.01
C LEU A 353 18.84 11.35 -3.18
N CYS A 354 19.47 10.36 -3.80
CA CYS A 354 19.94 9.16 -3.12
C CYS A 354 21.05 9.40 -2.09
N THR A 355 21.76 10.54 -2.17
CA THR A 355 22.85 10.93 -1.25
C THR A 355 22.42 11.96 -0.21
N LYS A 356 21.20 12.49 -0.29
CA LYS A 356 20.63 13.36 0.74
C LYS A 356 20.13 12.47 1.88
N THR A 357 20.85 12.48 3.01
CA THR A 357 20.35 11.91 4.26
C THR A 357 18.96 12.48 4.55
N PRO A 358 18.02 11.67 5.08
CA PRO A 358 16.69 12.16 5.41
C PRO A 358 16.84 13.38 6.33
N ILE A 359 16.36 14.54 5.87
CA ILE A 359 16.38 15.77 6.65
C ILE A 359 15.68 15.47 7.96
N LYS A 360 16.46 15.45 9.06
CA LYS A 360 15.92 15.45 10.42
C LYS A 360 15.04 16.70 10.50
N PRO A 361 13.74 16.59 10.83
CA PRO A 361 12.87 17.75 10.81
C PRO A 361 13.47 18.85 11.70
N PRO A 362 13.52 20.11 11.23
CA PRO A 362 13.95 21.23 12.04
C PRO A 362 13.09 21.31 13.31
N CYS A 363 13.65 21.84 14.39
CA CYS A 363 12.94 21.90 15.66
C CYS A 363 11.86 22.98 15.63
N GLU A 364 10.68 22.62 15.14
CA GLU A 364 9.55 23.50 14.91
C GLU A 364 8.28 22.96 15.58
N ASN A 365 7.24 23.80 15.64
CA ASN A 365 5.89 23.38 15.99
C ASN A 365 5.19 22.91 14.73
N GLU A 366 4.64 21.71 14.76
CA GLU A 366 3.89 21.09 13.67
C GLU A 366 2.38 21.45 13.74
N GLN A 367 1.97 22.23 14.74
CA GLN A 367 0.59 22.68 14.96
C GLN A 367 0.57 24.18 15.31
N GLU A 368 -0.40 24.92 14.76
CA GLU A 368 -0.56 26.36 14.98
C GLU A 368 -0.89 26.71 16.44
N HIS A 369 -1.52 25.79 17.18
CA HIS A 369 -1.96 26.00 18.57
C HIS A 369 -0.92 25.57 19.63
N CYS A 370 0.32 25.27 19.24
CA CYS A 370 1.33 24.77 20.17
C CYS A 370 1.64 25.74 21.33
N ASP A 371 1.60 27.05 21.09
CA ASP A 371 1.81 28.06 22.14
C ASP A 371 0.62 28.14 23.10
N TYR A 372 -0.59 27.97 22.59
CA TYR A 372 -1.79 27.86 23.42
C TYR A 372 -1.76 26.58 24.27
N TRP A 373 -1.45 25.42 23.72
CA TRP A 373 -1.36 24.19 24.51
C TRP A 373 -0.20 24.19 25.51
N ARG A 374 0.90 24.87 25.18
CA ARG A 374 1.96 25.17 26.15
C ARG A 374 1.40 25.98 27.31
N SER A 375 0.60 27.03 27.05
CA SER A 375 -0.01 27.84 28.11
C SER A 375 -1.01 27.06 28.97
N GLN A 376 -1.65 26.02 28.41
CA GLN A 376 -2.51 25.08 29.14
C GLN A 376 -1.75 23.97 29.90
N GLY A 377 -0.42 23.99 29.91
CA GLY A 377 0.41 23.02 30.64
C GLY A 377 0.55 21.65 29.97
N TYR A 378 0.13 21.50 28.71
CA TYR A 378 0.08 20.20 28.03
C TYR A 378 1.47 19.63 27.73
N CYS A 379 2.51 20.45 27.85
CA CYS A 379 3.90 20.01 27.75
C CYS A 379 4.27 18.97 28.81
N ARG A 380 3.45 18.70 29.83
CA ARG A 380 3.69 17.66 30.85
C ARG A 380 2.44 16.79 31.06
N GLY A 381 2.62 15.56 31.56
CA GLY A 381 1.52 14.67 31.88
C GLY A 381 0.92 13.94 30.67
N ARG A 382 -0.39 13.71 30.65
CA ARG A 382 -1.04 12.82 29.66
C ARG A 382 -0.85 13.22 28.19
N TYR A 383 -0.56 14.50 27.92
CA TYR A 383 -0.35 15.05 26.57
C TYR A 383 1.14 15.24 26.22
N GLU A 384 2.05 14.94 27.15
CA GLU A 384 3.49 15.18 26.99
C GLU A 384 4.06 14.50 25.74
N ARG A 385 3.64 13.26 25.46
CA ARG A 385 4.07 12.51 24.27
C ARG A 385 3.64 13.21 22.98
N TYR A 386 2.38 13.64 22.92
CA TYR A 386 1.84 14.39 21.80
C TYR A 386 2.58 15.73 21.62
N MET A 387 2.84 16.44 22.71
CA MET A 387 3.56 17.71 22.68
C MET A 387 5.05 17.56 22.34
N LYS A 388 5.70 16.45 22.71
CA LYS A 388 7.07 16.09 22.29
C LYS A 388 7.18 15.85 20.80
N ASP A 389 6.14 15.31 20.20
CA ASP A 389 6.15 14.97 18.78
C ASP A 389 5.72 16.16 17.91
N ASN A 390 4.78 17.00 18.38
CA ASN A 390 4.12 18.03 17.56
C ASN A 390 4.46 19.47 17.97
N CYS A 391 4.91 19.73 19.21
CA CYS A 391 5.10 21.08 19.76
C CYS A 391 6.50 21.24 20.37
N LYS A 392 7.52 20.75 19.65
CA LYS A 392 8.90 20.66 20.11
C LYS A 392 9.47 22.03 20.49
N LYS A 393 9.15 23.06 19.68
CA LYS A 393 9.58 24.44 19.91
C LYS A 393 8.83 25.06 21.09
N SER A 394 7.49 24.98 21.11
CA SER A 394 6.69 25.54 22.21
C SER A 394 6.93 24.85 23.55
N CYS A 395 7.27 23.55 23.59
CA CYS A 395 7.52 22.87 24.86
C CYS A 395 9.01 22.81 25.25
N GLY A 396 9.91 23.47 24.52
CA GLY A 396 11.33 23.50 24.86
C GLY A 396 12.03 22.15 24.70
N TYR A 397 11.53 21.29 23.82
CA TYR A 397 12.15 20.00 23.50
C TYR A 397 13.25 20.10 22.44
N CYS A 398 13.51 21.30 21.94
CA CYS A 398 14.67 21.59 21.12
C CYS A 398 15.94 21.49 21.95
N ARG A 399 16.83 20.54 21.63
CA ARG A 399 18.21 20.57 22.14
C ARG A 399 18.94 21.73 21.47
N THR A 400 19.45 22.66 22.25
CA THR A 400 20.43 23.64 21.79
C THR A 400 21.77 22.94 21.58
N SER A 401 22.22 22.82 20.33
CA SER A 401 23.65 22.68 20.07
C SER A 401 24.28 24.04 20.31
N SER A 402 24.72 24.31 21.54
CA SER A 402 25.55 25.48 21.82
C SER A 402 26.94 25.25 21.22
N SER A 403 27.27 26.13 20.29
CA SER A 403 28.61 26.44 19.80
C SER A 403 29.60 26.73 20.94
N SER A 404 30.83 26.24 20.81
CA SER A 404 31.99 26.82 21.49
C SER A 404 33.22 26.81 20.57
N GLU A 405 33.36 27.88 19.79
CA GLU A 405 34.66 28.55 19.56
C GLU A 405 34.70 29.70 20.58
N SER A 406 35.78 30.17 21.19
CA SER A 406 37.22 29.91 21.17
C SER A 406 37.80 30.61 22.42
N THR A 407 38.99 30.24 22.89
CA THR A 407 40.12 31.15 23.21
C THR A 407 41.16 30.45 24.09
N ALA A 408 42.41 30.57 23.66
CA ALA A 408 43.60 30.26 24.42
C ALA A 408 43.84 31.31 25.52
N LYS A 409 44.40 30.88 26.66
CA LYS A 409 45.34 31.66 27.48
C LYS A 409 46.20 30.72 28.33
N GLU A 410 47.51 30.94 28.24
CA GLU A 410 48.56 30.41 29.10
C GLU A 410 48.43 30.96 30.53
N ASP A 411 48.71 30.13 31.54
CA ASP A 411 49.81 30.32 32.51
C ASP A 411 49.64 29.41 33.76
N GLY A 412 50.75 28.80 34.19
CA GLY A 412 51.18 28.84 35.58
C GLY A 412 50.75 27.76 36.60
N ASP A 413 51.58 26.71 36.69
CA ASP A 413 52.31 26.29 37.91
C ASP A 413 51.70 25.31 38.97
N ARG A 414 52.54 24.29 39.28
CA ARG A 414 52.68 23.45 40.52
C ARG A 414 51.56 22.49 40.96
N ASN A 415 51.81 21.31 41.53
CA ASN A 415 52.98 20.41 41.75
C ASN A 415 52.43 19.12 42.42
N THR A 416 53.24 18.05 42.42
CA THR A 416 53.22 16.82 43.29
C THR A 416 52.10 15.79 43.04
N SER A 417 52.32 14.47 43.06
CA SER A 417 53.50 13.61 43.27
C SER A 417 53.06 12.13 43.10
N ASP A 418 54.01 11.30 42.63
CA ASP A 418 54.17 9.84 42.84
C ASP A 418 53.05 8.90 42.31
N GLY A 419 53.31 7.83 41.55
CA GLY A 419 54.53 7.13 41.19
C GLY A 419 54.23 5.62 41.20
N HIS A 420 54.40 4.91 40.07
CA HIS A 420 55.02 3.58 40.04
C HIS A 420 55.17 3.01 38.63
N ILE A 421 56.33 2.39 38.45
CA ILE A 421 56.92 1.78 37.27
C ILE A 421 56.61 0.28 37.30
N SER A 422 56.29 -0.32 36.14
CA SER A 422 56.95 -1.58 35.72
C SER A 422 56.68 -1.89 34.25
N GLU A 423 57.78 -1.98 33.51
CA GLU A 423 57.92 -2.48 32.14
C GLU A 423 57.78 -4.01 32.02
N SER A 424 57.73 -4.44 30.74
CA SER A 424 57.96 -5.78 30.17
C SER A 424 56.71 -6.65 30.01
N ALA A 425 56.48 -7.36 28.90
CA ALA A 425 57.35 -7.76 27.82
C ALA A 425 56.55 -7.94 26.51
N ALA A 426 57.21 -7.68 25.39
CA ALA A 426 56.75 -8.05 24.06
C ALA A 426 56.90 -9.57 23.81
N LYS A 427 55.89 -10.19 23.17
CA LYS A 427 56.12 -11.35 22.31
C LYS A 427 55.17 -11.37 21.11
N LYS A 428 55.77 -11.76 20.00
CA LYS A 428 55.38 -11.66 18.59
C LYS A 428 54.32 -12.69 18.14
N VAL A 429 53.58 -12.28 17.10
CA VAL A 429 53.08 -13.05 15.92
C VAL A 429 51.79 -13.87 16.05
N GLY A 430 50.86 -13.60 15.13
CA GLY A 430 49.78 -14.52 14.73
C GLY A 430 48.62 -13.85 14.00
N GLU A 431 48.78 -13.53 12.71
CA GLU A 431 47.65 -13.28 11.79
C GLU A 431 46.76 -14.53 11.70
N ARG A 432 45.43 -14.38 11.86
CA ARG A 432 44.44 -15.25 11.20
C ARG A 432 43.15 -14.48 10.88
N ASN A 433 42.96 -14.24 9.58
CA ASN A 433 41.67 -14.12 8.93
C ASN A 433 40.87 -15.42 9.10
N THR A 434 39.57 -15.35 9.41
CA THR A 434 38.60 -16.34 8.93
C THR A 434 37.23 -15.70 8.67
N SER A 435 36.93 -15.64 7.38
CA SER A 435 35.62 -15.52 6.77
C SER A 435 34.73 -16.72 7.14
N VAL A 436 33.74 -16.51 8.00
CA VAL A 436 32.63 -17.48 8.17
C VAL A 436 31.32 -16.70 8.34
N GLY A 437 30.73 -16.29 7.21
CA GLY A 437 29.45 -15.60 7.20
C GLY A 437 28.69 -15.68 5.88
N LEU A 438 29.07 -16.60 4.97
CA LEU A 438 28.49 -16.68 3.61
C LEU A 438 28.07 -18.09 3.16
N LEU A 439 28.11 -19.11 4.04
CA LEU A 439 27.81 -20.50 3.65
C LEU A 439 26.52 -21.07 4.26
N ALA A 440 25.78 -20.32 5.09
CA ALA A 440 24.53 -20.80 5.69
C ALA A 440 23.29 -20.60 4.81
N GLU A 441 23.32 -19.70 3.81
CA GLU A 441 22.14 -19.38 3.00
C GLU A 441 22.02 -20.17 1.67
N ILE A 442 23.05 -20.94 1.29
CA ILE A 442 23.03 -21.72 0.04
C ILE A 442 22.33 -23.07 0.20
N TRP A 443 22.23 -23.61 1.41
CA TRP A 443 21.72 -24.98 1.64
C TRP A 443 20.18 -25.11 1.59
N VAL A 444 19.43 -24.04 1.85
CA VAL A 444 17.95 -24.12 1.91
C VAL A 444 17.31 -24.14 0.53
N CYS A 445 17.96 -23.58 -0.50
CA CYS A 445 17.41 -23.53 -1.86
C CYS A 445 17.73 -24.75 -2.74
N VAL A 446 18.84 -25.46 -2.49
CA VAL A 446 19.23 -26.64 -3.30
C VAL A 446 18.37 -27.86 -2.94
N TYR A 447 17.91 -27.98 -1.70
CA TYR A 447 17.16 -29.16 -1.23
C TYR A 447 15.74 -29.28 -1.82
N SER A 448 15.12 -28.18 -2.26
CA SER A 448 13.79 -28.20 -2.88
C SER A 448 13.79 -28.58 -4.36
N LEU A 449 14.95 -28.57 -5.03
CA LEU A 449 15.08 -28.98 -6.44
C LEU A 449 15.56 -30.44 -6.61
N LEU A 450 16.16 -31.05 -5.57
CA LEU A 450 16.48 -32.49 -5.57
C LEU A 450 15.26 -33.40 -5.32
N MET A 451 14.14 -32.85 -4.84
CA MET A 451 12.89 -33.61 -4.60
C MET A 451 11.91 -33.61 -5.79
N LEU A 452 12.26 -33.01 -6.93
CA LEU A 452 11.42 -33.01 -8.15
C LEU A 452 12.07 -33.76 -9.33
N GLY A 453 13.16 -34.49 -9.10
CA GLY A 453 13.97 -35.14 -10.15
C GLY A 453 14.14 -36.65 -10.02
N VAL A 454 13.16 -37.38 -9.46
CA VAL A 454 13.19 -38.86 -9.46
C VAL A 454 11.87 -39.41 -9.98
N ALA A 455 11.74 -39.47 -11.31
CA ALA A 455 10.82 -40.40 -11.97
C ALA A 455 11.32 -40.71 -13.39
N SER A 456 11.75 -41.95 -13.56
CA SER A 456 11.71 -42.74 -14.81
C SER A 456 12.80 -42.50 -15.87
N LEU A 457 13.89 -43.28 -15.76
CA LEU A 457 14.56 -43.88 -16.92
C LEU A 457 14.18 -45.38 -16.96
N PRO A 458 13.86 -45.95 -18.13
CA PRO A 458 14.16 -47.34 -18.40
C PRO A 458 15.33 -47.48 -19.37
N SER A 459 16.00 -48.60 -19.16
CA SER A 459 17.26 -49.09 -19.67
C SER A 459 17.15 -49.82 -21.02
N HIS A 460 18.30 -49.81 -21.73
CA HIS A 460 18.80 -50.80 -22.71
C HIS A 460 18.32 -50.77 -24.17
N PHE A 461 19.36 -50.71 -25.02
CA PHE A 461 19.51 -50.88 -26.47
C PHE A 461 18.97 -49.79 -27.41
#